data_AF-A0A926UFK2-F1
#
_entry.id   AF-A0A926UFK2-F1
#
_cell.length_a   1.000
_cell.length_b   1.000
_cell.length_c   1.000
_cell.angle_alpha   90.00
_cell.angle_beta   90.00
_cell.angle_gamma   90.00
#
_symmetry.space_group_name_H-M   'P 1'
#
loop_
_entity.id
_entity.type
_entity.pdbx_description
1 polymer ?
#
loop_
_entity_poly.entity_id
_entity_poly.type
_entity_poly.pdbx_seq_one_letter_code
_entity_poly.pdbx_strand_id
1 'polypeptide(L)'
;MSQPTPGDSRLTDFLRQYRSSVPTPANDLEDQIMAAAQTQLQAKQQIKQHSKQQFWGRRRRVLLWVPSALVAGVALSWVSYHVLPPSVASRGELSGLETFLENNWNGVLNDDDPNVFASELPVP
;
A
#
# COMPACT_ATOMS: atom_id res chain seq x y z
N MET A 1 24.54 22.95 -19.93
CA MET A 1 23.15 23.42 -20.11
C MET A 1 22.54 22.60 -21.23
N SER A 2 21.66 21.66 -20.91
CA SER A 2 21.04 20.76 -21.89
C SER A 2 19.96 21.51 -22.64
N GLN A 3 20.12 21.68 -23.95
CA GLN A 3 19.13 22.34 -24.79
C GLN A 3 17.96 21.36 -25.02
N PRO A 4 16.70 21.75 -24.77
CA PRO A 4 15.55 20.88 -24.98
C PRO A 4 15.44 20.51 -26.46
N THR A 5 15.22 19.24 -26.73
CA THR A 5 15.01 18.72 -28.09
C THR A 5 13.70 19.26 -28.67
N PRO A 6 13.52 19.32 -30.00
CA PRO A 6 12.32 19.91 -30.62
C PRO A 6 10.99 19.21 -30.25
N GLY A 7 11.00 18.01 -29.66
CA GLY A 7 9.82 17.38 -29.06
C GLY A 7 9.49 17.89 -27.65
N ASP A 8 10.47 18.47 -26.95
CA ASP A 8 10.33 18.97 -25.58
C ASP A 8 9.59 20.32 -25.54
N SER A 9 9.61 21.11 -26.61
CA SER A 9 8.92 22.42 -26.66
C SER A 9 7.42 22.27 -26.43
N ARG A 10 6.76 21.33 -27.12
CA ARG A 10 5.34 21.01 -26.96
C ARG A 10 5.01 20.54 -25.54
N LEU A 11 5.89 19.73 -24.95
CA LEU A 11 5.73 19.26 -23.57
C LEU A 11 5.87 20.42 -22.59
N THR A 12 6.85 21.31 -22.79
CA THR A 12 7.04 22.47 -21.92
C THR A 12 5.87 23.46 -22.03
N ASP A 13 5.30 23.63 -23.21
CA ASP A 13 4.13 24.50 -23.43
C ASP A 13 2.88 23.92 -22.77
N PHE A 14 2.67 22.61 -22.90
CA PHE A 14 1.61 21.89 -22.19
C PHE A 14 1.76 22.05 -20.67
N LEU A 15 2.95 21.80 -20.13
CA LEU A 15 3.21 21.94 -18.69
C LEU A 15 3.06 23.37 -18.19
N ARG A 16 3.36 24.37 -19.03
CA ARG A 16 3.11 25.79 -18.73
C ARG A 16 1.62 26.12 -18.73
N GLN A 17 0.88 25.60 -19.71
CA GLN A 17 -0.57 25.84 -19.84
C GLN A 17 -1.36 25.28 -18.66
N TYR A 18 -0.96 24.11 -18.14
CA TYR A 18 -1.64 23.44 -17.03
C TYR A 18 -0.95 23.64 -15.67
N ARG A 19 0.00 24.58 -15.58
CA ARG A 19 0.60 24.90 -14.29
C ARG A 19 -0.39 25.71 -13.47
N SER A 20 -0.82 25.16 -12.34
CA SER A 20 -1.54 25.92 -11.34
C SER A 20 -0.69 27.08 -10.83
N SER A 21 -1.33 28.20 -10.50
CA SER A 21 -0.65 29.35 -9.90
C SER A 21 0.02 28.91 -8.61
N VAL A 22 1.26 29.34 -8.41
CA VAL A 22 2.00 29.08 -7.16
C VAL A 22 1.14 29.61 -6.00
N PRO A 23 0.82 28.78 -5.00
CA PRO A 23 0.04 29.24 -3.86
C PRO A 23 0.84 30.33 -3.13
N THR A 24 0.15 31.38 -2.70
CA THR A 24 0.75 32.42 -1.86
C THR A 24 1.40 31.76 -0.64
N PRO A 25 2.65 32.11 -0.28
CA PRO A 25 3.27 31.55 0.91
C PRO A 25 2.42 31.89 2.12
N ALA A 26 1.91 30.86 2.79
CA ALA A 26 1.22 31.01 4.06
C ALA A 26 2.29 31.22 5.14
N ASN A 27 2.49 32.46 5.56
CA ASN A 27 3.51 32.83 6.55
C ASN A 27 3.33 32.12 7.89
N ASP A 28 2.11 31.68 8.21
CA ASP A 28 1.78 31.03 9.48
C ASP A 28 1.71 29.50 9.37
N LEU A 29 2.09 28.92 8.22
CA LEU A 29 1.98 27.48 7.97
C LEU A 29 2.89 26.66 8.91
N GLU A 30 4.10 27.17 9.16
CA GLU A 30 5.07 26.51 10.04
C GLU A 30 4.56 26.46 11.47
N ASP A 31 4.02 27.57 11.97
CA ASP A 31 3.42 27.66 13.30
C ASP A 31 2.20 26.74 13.43
N GLN A 32 1.36 26.67 12.40
CA GLN A 32 0.22 25.74 12.36
C GLN A 32 0.66 24.27 12.36
N ILE A 33 1.70 23.92 11.62
CA ILE A 33 2.24 22.55 11.59
C ILE A 33 2.82 22.19 12.96
N MET A 34 3.57 23.09 13.59
CA MET A 34 4.16 22.89 14.92
C MET A 34 3.08 22.69 15.99
N ALA A 35 2.07 23.56 15.99
CA ALA A 35 0.93 23.45 16.90
C ALA A 35 0.18 22.12 16.70
N ALA A 36 -0.14 21.76 15.45
CA ALA A 36 -0.84 20.52 15.14
C ALA A 36 -0.02 19.27 15.53
N ALA A 37 1.28 19.27 15.29
CA ALA A 37 2.17 18.18 15.68
C ALA A 37 2.19 18.00 17.21
N GLN A 38 2.26 19.09 17.96
CA GLN A 38 2.25 19.05 19.42
C GLN A 38 0.92 18.52 19.97
N THR A 39 -0.22 18.94 19.41
CA THR A 39 -1.54 18.40 19.78
C THR A 39 -1.65 16.90 19.51
N GLN A 40 -1.16 16.43 18.36
CA GLN A 40 -1.18 14.99 18.03
C GLN A 40 -0.31 14.15 18.99
N LEU A 41 0.85 14.68 19.38
CA LEU A 41 1.73 14.01 20.34
C LEU A 41 1.06 13.89 21.71
N GLN A 42 0.41 14.95 22.19
CA GLN A 42 -0.34 14.95 23.44
C GLN A 42 -1.51 13.95 23.40
N ALA A 43 -2.30 13.95 22.33
CA ALA A 43 -3.41 13.00 22.16
C ALA A 43 -2.92 11.53 22.16
N LYS A 44 -1.81 11.24 21.47
CA LYS A 44 -1.18 9.90 21.47
C LYS A 44 -0.65 9.49 22.85
N GLN A 45 -0.16 10.43 23.64
CA GLN A 45 0.30 10.15 25.00
C GLN A 45 -0.87 9.84 25.96
N GLN A 46 -1.97 10.58 25.86
CA GLN A 46 -3.18 10.33 26.67
C GLN A 46 -3.80 8.95 26.40
N ILE A 47 -3.88 8.55 25.13
CA ILE A 47 -4.40 7.21 24.73
C ILE A 47 -3.51 6.07 25.27
N LYS A 48 -2.18 6.27 25.31
CA LYS A 48 -1.24 5.29 25.85
C LYS A 48 -1.29 5.17 27.37
N GLN A 49 -1.68 6.23 28.09
CA GLN A 49 -1.79 6.18 29.55
C GLN A 49 -3.07 5.46 29.99
N HIS A 50 -4.21 5.71 29.34
CA HIS A 50 -5.47 5.04 29.69
C HIS A 50 -5.53 3.55 29.31
N SER A 51 -4.88 3.14 28.21
CA SER A 51 -4.94 1.73 27.76
C SER A 51 -4.00 0.80 28.55
N LYS A 52 -2.92 1.31 29.16
CA LYS A 52 -1.97 0.49 29.92
C LYS A 52 -2.54 -0.04 31.24
N GLN A 53 -3.45 0.68 31.89
CA GLN A 53 -4.03 0.20 33.16
C GLN A 53 -5.03 -0.95 32.98
N GLN A 54 -5.77 -1.00 31.88
CA GLN A 54 -6.79 -2.05 31.69
C GLN A 54 -6.25 -3.34 31.03
N PHE A 55 -5.19 -3.25 30.22
CA PHE A 55 -4.71 -4.41 29.46
C PHE A 55 -3.72 -5.33 30.20
N TRP A 56 -3.02 -4.83 31.23
CA TRP A 56 -1.97 -5.59 31.93
C TRP A 56 -2.51 -6.69 32.85
N GLY A 57 -3.76 -6.58 33.34
CA GLY A 57 -4.35 -7.57 34.24
C GLY A 57 -4.85 -8.85 33.57
N ARG A 58 -5.29 -8.79 32.29
CA ARG A 58 -5.88 -9.95 31.59
C ARG A 58 -4.92 -10.70 30.65
N ARG A 59 -3.89 -10.04 30.09
CA ARG A 59 -3.03 -10.65 29.04
C ARG A 59 -1.88 -11.53 29.54
N ARG A 60 -1.49 -11.45 30.83
CA ARG A 60 -0.35 -12.22 31.38
C ARG A 60 -0.55 -13.74 31.37
N ARG A 61 -1.78 -14.25 31.25
CA ARG A 61 -2.03 -15.71 31.20
C ARG A 61 -1.99 -16.31 29.79
N VAL A 62 -2.24 -15.54 28.74
CA VAL A 62 -2.35 -16.08 27.36
C VAL A 62 -1.07 -15.84 26.55
N LEU A 63 -0.26 -14.82 26.87
CA LEU A 63 0.95 -14.49 26.09
C LEU A 63 2.18 -15.33 26.38
N LEU A 64 2.18 -16.24 27.36
CA LEU A 64 3.38 -17.02 27.68
C LEU A 64 3.70 -18.11 26.64
N TRP A 65 2.78 -18.43 25.73
CA TRP A 65 2.89 -19.56 24.78
C TRP A 65 2.68 -19.20 23.31
N VAL A 66 2.56 -17.93 22.97
CA VAL A 66 2.33 -17.49 21.57
C VAL A 66 3.60 -17.12 20.78
N PRO A 67 4.79 -16.81 21.34
CA PRO A 67 5.86 -16.23 20.51
C PRO A 67 6.61 -17.26 19.64
N SER A 68 6.47 -18.58 19.85
CA SER A 68 7.26 -19.55 19.08
C SER A 68 6.77 -19.73 17.64
N ALA A 69 5.46 -19.70 17.42
CA ALA A 69 4.88 -19.95 16.09
C ALA A 69 5.23 -18.85 15.08
N LEU A 70 5.25 -17.60 15.52
CA LEU A 70 5.52 -16.44 14.66
C LEU A 70 7.01 -16.36 14.29
N VAL A 71 7.91 -16.68 15.22
CA VAL A 71 9.36 -16.75 14.94
C VAL A 71 9.70 -17.93 14.02
N ALA A 72 9.07 -19.09 14.21
CA ALA A 72 9.27 -20.25 13.33
C ALA A 72 8.81 -19.96 11.89
N GLY A 73 7.68 -19.27 11.72
CA GLY A 73 7.19 -18.88 10.40
C GLY A 73 8.15 -17.95 9.64
N VAL A 74 8.70 -16.94 10.32
CA VAL A 74 9.66 -16.01 9.70
C VAL A 74 10.98 -16.71 9.36
N ALA A 75 11.46 -17.60 10.24
CA ALA A 75 12.69 -18.36 9.99
C ALA A 75 12.57 -19.31 8.79
N LEU A 76 11.44 -20.03 8.65
CA LEU A 76 11.21 -20.91 7.50
C LEU A 76 11.10 -20.12 6.19
N SER A 77 10.46 -18.95 6.20
CA SER A 77 10.37 -18.08 5.01
C SER A 77 11.74 -17.56 4.58
N TRP A 78 12.56 -17.12 5.54
CA TRP A 78 13.92 -16.62 5.28
C TRP A 78 14.86 -17.72 4.78
N VAL A 79 14.81 -18.91 5.39
CA VAL A 79 15.60 -20.07 4.95
C VAL A 79 15.18 -20.52 3.55
N SER A 80 13.88 -20.52 3.24
CA SER A 80 13.39 -20.86 1.90
C SER A 80 13.97 -19.91 0.83
N TYR A 81 13.98 -18.60 1.10
CA TYR A 81 14.51 -17.60 0.17
C TYR A 81 16.03 -17.70 -0.05
N HIS A 82 16.79 -18.13 0.96
CA HIS A 82 18.25 -18.22 0.87
C HIS A 82 18.78 -19.58 0.44
N VAL A 83 18.08 -20.68 0.74
CA VAL A 83 18.54 -22.04 0.44
C VAL A 83 18.04 -22.52 -0.92
N LEU A 84 16.87 -22.06 -1.37
CA LEU A 84 16.42 -22.30 -2.73
C LEU A 84 16.74 -21.07 -3.58
N PRO A 85 17.81 -21.07 -4.41
CA PRO A 85 17.91 -20.04 -5.43
C PRO A 85 16.63 -20.07 -6.27
N PRO A 86 15.99 -18.93 -6.54
CA PRO A 86 14.82 -18.91 -7.41
C PRO A 86 15.23 -19.53 -8.74
N SER A 87 14.59 -20.65 -9.11
CA SER A 87 14.80 -21.28 -10.40
C SER A 87 14.53 -20.21 -11.45
N VAL A 88 15.56 -19.83 -12.22
CA VAL A 88 15.41 -18.91 -13.34
C VAL A 88 14.40 -19.54 -14.27
N ALA A 89 13.19 -18.99 -14.29
CA ALA A 89 12.09 -19.50 -15.11
C ALA A 89 12.57 -19.57 -16.56
N SER A 90 12.34 -20.71 -17.18
CA SER A 90 12.73 -20.90 -18.58
C SER A 90 11.95 -19.95 -19.47
N ARG A 91 12.51 -19.58 -20.63
CA ARG A 91 11.87 -18.64 -21.56
C ARG A 91 10.46 -19.09 -22.00
N GLY A 92 10.19 -20.40 -21.99
CA GLY A 92 8.86 -20.95 -22.27
C GLY A 92 7.87 -20.77 -21.11
N GLU A 93 8.31 -20.90 -19.86
CA GLU A 93 7.47 -20.67 -18.68
C GLU A 93 7.13 -19.18 -18.51
N LEU A 94 8.08 -18.29 -18.85
CA LEU A 94 7.85 -16.85 -18.86
C LEU A 94 6.77 -16.46 -19.89
N SER A 95 6.83 -17.02 -21.10
CA SER A 95 5.81 -16.77 -22.13
C SER A 95 4.40 -17.25 -21.69
N GLY A 96 4.32 -18.40 -21.00
CA GLY A 96 3.07 -18.87 -20.42
C GLY A 96 2.53 -17.95 -19.32
N LEU A 97 3.43 -17.41 -18.48
CA LEU A 97 3.07 -16.47 -17.41
C LEU A 97 2.62 -15.11 -17.96
N GLU A 98 3.29 -14.59 -18.99
CA GLU A 98 2.90 -13.37 -19.68
C GLU A 98 1.49 -13.51 -20.28
N THR A 99 1.25 -14.62 -20.98
CA THR A 99 -0.08 -14.93 -21.55
C THR A 99 -1.15 -15.06 -20.45
N PHE A 100 -0.82 -15.67 -19.32
CA PHE A 100 -1.73 -15.77 -18.17
C PHE A 100 -2.04 -14.39 -17.57
N LEU A 101 -1.03 -13.55 -17.38
CA LEU A 101 -1.22 -12.19 -16.86
C LEU A 101 -2.07 -11.35 -17.80
N GLU A 102 -1.81 -11.37 -19.10
CA GLU A 102 -2.61 -10.66 -20.11
C GLU A 102 -4.09 -11.09 -20.07
N ASN A 103 -4.35 -12.39 -19.99
CA ASN A 103 -5.72 -12.92 -19.97
C ASN A 103 -6.47 -12.58 -18.67
N ASN A 104 -5.79 -12.60 -17.52
CA ASN A 104 -6.43 -12.29 -16.24
C ASN A 104 -6.55 -10.78 -15.98
N TRP A 105 -5.65 -9.97 -16.55
CA TRP A 105 -5.69 -8.52 -16.38
C TRP A 105 -6.95 -7.90 -17.00
N ASN A 106 -7.42 -8.45 -18.13
CA ASN A 106 -8.68 -8.04 -18.74
C ASN A 106 -9.92 -8.43 -17.93
N GLY A 107 -9.87 -9.45 -17.07
CA GLY A 107 -11.00 -9.83 -16.21
C GLY A 107 -11.20 -8.84 -15.06
N VAL A 108 -10.11 -8.39 -14.44
CA VAL A 108 -10.16 -7.49 -13.26
C VAL A 108 -10.59 -6.05 -13.62
N LEU A 109 -10.36 -5.62 -14.87
CA LEU A 109 -10.73 -4.28 -15.34
C LEU A 109 -12.11 -4.22 -16.01
N ASN A 110 -12.68 -5.36 -16.42
CA ASN A 110 -13.98 -5.43 -17.09
C ASN A 110 -15.08 -6.06 -16.22
N ASP A 111 -14.97 -5.95 -14.89
CA ASP A 111 -16.13 -6.14 -13.99
C ASP A 111 -17.12 -4.96 -14.14
N ASP A 112 -17.62 -4.75 -15.36
CA ASP A 112 -18.86 -4.05 -15.67
C ASP A 112 -19.92 -5.10 -16.06
N ASP A 113 -20.11 -6.12 -15.21
CA ASP A 113 -21.18 -7.09 -15.36
C ASP A 113 -22.31 -6.76 -14.36
N PRO A 114 -23.30 -5.92 -14.73
CA PRO A 114 -24.41 -5.54 -13.85
C PRO A 114 -25.40 -6.69 -13.57
N ASN A 115 -25.11 -7.92 -14.00
CA ASN A 115 -26.06 -9.03 -14.01
C ASN A 115 -25.87 -10.09 -12.91
N VAL A 116 -24.97 -9.87 -11.95
CA VAL A 116 -24.72 -10.82 -10.85
C VAL A 116 -25.90 -10.90 -9.85
N PHE A 117 -26.86 -9.97 -9.89
CA PHE A 117 -28.01 -9.95 -8.96
C PHE A 117 -29.34 -10.52 -9.51
N ALA A 118 -29.39 -11.04 -10.73
CA ALA A 118 -30.66 -11.49 -11.34
C ALA A 118 -30.95 -13.00 -11.24
N SER A 119 -30.13 -13.78 -10.52
CA SER A 119 -30.24 -15.26 -10.51
C SER A 119 -30.64 -15.88 -9.16
N GLU A 120 -31.29 -15.14 -8.27
CA GLU A 120 -32.01 -15.72 -7.12
C GLU A 120 -33.52 -15.51 -7.27
N LEU A 121 -34.18 -16.40 -8.01
CA LEU A 121 -35.58 -16.73 -7.75
C LEU A 121 -35.78 -18.24 -7.89
N PRO A 122 -36.16 -18.95 -6.81
CA PRO A 122 -36.61 -20.34 -6.90
C PRO A 122 -38.06 -20.35 -7.42
N VAL A 123 -38.32 -21.19 -8.42
CA VAL A 123 -39.66 -21.49 -8.94
C VAL A 123 -40.02 -22.90 -8.43
N PRO A 124 -41.28 -23.13 -7.98
CA PRO A 124 -41.66 -24.16 -7.00
C PRO A 124 -41.52 -25.62 -7.45
#